data_AF-A0A1Q4F474-F1
#
_entry.id   AF-A0A1Q4F474-F1
#
_cell.length_a   1.000
_cell.length_b   1.000
_cell.length_c   1.000
_cell.angle_alpha   90.00
_cell.angle_beta   90.00
_cell.angle_gamma   90.00
#
_symmetry.space_group_name_H-M   'P 1'
#
loop_
_entity.id
_entity.type
_entity.pdbx_description
1 polymer ?
#
loop_
_entity_poly.entity_id
_entity_poly.type
_entity_poly.pdbx_seq_one_letter_code
_entity_poly.pdbx_strand_id
1 'polypeptide(L)'
;MNHKAWHSITNTPGESCIELNRLWIDDRLKTNTETWLLSRSFKILRERGFELVQSFADGRLGVGTTYQAANFSYYGFSKTLFQKHVETGEIYHNTQFTNTANPRGMIWRNVLHAEGVLQTFEVRTYRYLYPLCKRAKKNIKLKELPYPKERVGEQLIADYVPPLAQIARAAALANALKQCENRDILYDYLIKLTGNEKEANRTIKEQQKNKWVEKLCA
;
A
#
# COMPACT_ATOMS: atom_id res chain seq x y z
N MET A 1 -13.83 0.36 2.43
CA MET A 1 -12.82 1.40 2.13
C MET A 1 -13.13 2.64 2.95
N ASN A 2 -12.13 3.43 3.34
CA ASN A 2 -12.37 4.64 4.14
C ASN A 2 -12.93 5.76 3.25
N HIS A 3 -14.22 6.12 3.40
CA HIS A 3 -14.87 7.16 2.60
C HIS A 3 -14.14 8.51 2.67
N LYS A 4 -13.40 8.78 3.75
CA LYS A 4 -12.62 10.01 3.94
C LYS A 4 -11.42 10.13 2.98
N ALA A 5 -10.95 9.01 2.41
CA ALA A 5 -9.82 9.01 1.49
C ALA A 5 -10.13 9.68 0.13
N TRP A 6 -11.42 9.84 -0.21
CA TRP A 6 -11.85 10.41 -1.49
C TRP A 6 -11.78 11.94 -1.55
N HIS A 7 -11.76 12.62 -0.40
CA HIS A 7 -11.83 14.08 -0.34
C HIS A 7 -10.66 14.77 -1.04
N SER A 8 -9.47 14.16 -1.06
CA SER A 8 -8.31 14.69 -1.79
C SER A 8 -8.38 14.44 -3.30
N ILE A 9 -9.28 13.57 -3.76
CA ILE A 9 -9.37 13.09 -5.14
C ILE A 9 -10.54 13.76 -5.88
N THR A 10 -11.69 13.89 -5.22
CA THR A 10 -12.94 14.35 -5.84
C THR A 10 -13.85 15.05 -4.83
N ASN A 11 -14.77 15.87 -5.34
CA ASN A 11 -15.94 16.39 -4.61
C ASN A 11 -17.16 15.46 -4.66
N THR A 12 -17.09 14.34 -5.40
CA THR A 12 -18.13 13.30 -5.37
C THR A 12 -18.21 12.71 -3.95
N PRO A 13 -19.41 12.47 -3.39
CA PRO A 13 -19.56 11.80 -2.10
C PRO A 13 -18.78 10.48 -2.06
N GLY A 14 -18.10 10.21 -0.94
CA GLY A 14 -17.22 9.05 -0.81
C GLY A 14 -17.99 7.72 -0.91
N GLU A 15 -19.26 7.71 -0.51
CA GLU A 15 -20.20 6.61 -0.59
C GLU A 15 -20.59 6.26 -2.04
N SER A 16 -20.53 7.26 -2.93
CA SER A 16 -20.76 7.11 -4.37
C SER A 16 -19.48 6.77 -5.14
N CYS A 17 -18.35 6.60 -4.45
CA CYS A 17 -17.07 6.23 -5.05
C CYS A 17 -16.72 4.79 -4.70
N ILE A 18 -16.09 4.09 -5.66
CA ILE A 18 -15.67 2.70 -5.47
C ILE A 18 -14.29 2.44 -6.08
N GLU A 19 -13.53 1.53 -5.49
CA GLU A 19 -12.24 1.09 -6.02
C GLU A 19 -12.35 -0.33 -6.58
N LEU A 20 -11.86 -0.50 -7.81
CA LEU A 20 -11.57 -1.79 -8.41
C LEU A 20 -10.18 -2.24 -7.94
N ASN A 21 -10.15 -3.09 -6.90
CA ASN A 21 -8.91 -3.56 -6.27
C ASN A 21 -8.15 -4.61 -7.09
N ARG A 22 -8.87 -5.52 -7.76
CA ARG A 22 -8.29 -6.63 -8.50
C ARG A 22 -9.16 -7.02 -9.67
N LEU A 23 -8.52 -7.17 -10.83
CA LEU A 23 -9.09 -7.77 -12.03
C LEU A 23 -8.13 -8.89 -12.46
N TRP A 24 -8.67 -10.08 -12.62
CA TRP A 24 -7.94 -11.22 -13.18
C TRP A 24 -8.91 -11.95 -14.11
N ILE A 25 -8.44 -12.25 -15.30
CA ILE A 25 -9.17 -12.97 -16.34
C ILE A 25 -8.21 -14.02 -16.89
N ASP A 26 -8.71 -15.22 -17.17
CA ASP A 26 -7.92 -16.31 -17.73
C ASP A 26 -7.56 -16.02 -19.19
N ASP A 27 -6.30 -16.20 -19.56
CA ASP A 27 -5.77 -15.92 -20.91
C ASP A 27 -6.40 -16.78 -22.02
N ARG A 28 -7.12 -17.87 -21.66
CA ARG A 28 -7.88 -18.69 -22.63
C ARG A 28 -9.10 -17.96 -23.18
N LEU A 29 -9.54 -16.88 -22.54
CA LEU A 29 -10.69 -16.11 -22.97
C LEU A 29 -10.33 -15.19 -24.16
N LYS A 30 -11.34 -14.76 -24.91
CA LYS A 30 -11.13 -13.97 -26.14
C LYS A 30 -10.51 -12.61 -25.81
N THR A 31 -9.82 -12.02 -26.77
CA THR A 31 -9.36 -10.62 -26.69
C THR A 31 -10.51 -9.69 -26.31
N ASN A 32 -10.23 -8.67 -25.48
CA ASN A 32 -11.18 -7.69 -24.97
C ASN A 32 -12.19 -8.21 -23.92
N THR A 33 -11.98 -9.40 -23.36
CA THR A 33 -12.85 -9.91 -22.30
C THR A 33 -12.84 -8.99 -21.07
N GLU A 34 -11.69 -8.42 -20.72
CA GLU A 34 -11.51 -7.47 -19.62
C GLU A 34 -12.34 -6.21 -19.82
N THR A 35 -12.22 -5.58 -20.99
CA THR A 35 -12.93 -4.33 -21.29
C THR A 35 -14.43 -4.57 -21.41
N TRP A 36 -14.86 -5.71 -21.96
CA TRP A 36 -16.25 -6.14 -21.99
C TRP A 36 -16.83 -6.32 -20.57
N LEU A 37 -16.12 -7.03 -19.69
CA LEU A 37 -16.54 -7.26 -18.31
C LEU A 37 -16.65 -5.94 -17.54
N LEU A 38 -15.66 -5.06 -17.69
CA LEU A 38 -15.66 -3.73 -17.07
C LEU A 38 -16.85 -2.90 -17.56
N SER A 39 -17.11 -2.88 -18.87
CA SER A 39 -18.25 -2.14 -19.42
C SER A 39 -19.59 -2.60 -18.84
N ARG A 40 -19.80 -3.91 -18.66
CA ARG A 40 -21.03 -4.44 -18.04
C ARG A 40 -21.10 -4.12 -16.55
N SER A 41 -19.99 -4.25 -15.86
CA SER A 41 -19.87 -3.89 -14.44
C SER A 41 -20.20 -2.41 -14.19
N PHE A 42 -19.71 -1.51 -15.05
CA PHE A 42 -19.97 -0.07 -14.94
C PHE A 42 -21.43 0.30 -15.14
N LYS A 43 -22.16 -0.44 -16.00
CA LYS A 43 -23.61 -0.25 -16.14
C LYS A 43 -24.33 -0.56 -14.82
N ILE A 44 -24.02 -1.72 -14.24
CA ILE A 44 -24.61 -2.16 -12.95
C ILE A 44 -24.26 -1.18 -11.83
N LEU A 45 -23.00 -0.73 -11.75
CA LEU A 45 -22.57 0.23 -10.72
C LEU A 45 -23.32 1.57 -10.83
N ARG A 46 -23.56 2.05 -12.05
CA ARG A 46 -24.34 3.28 -12.28
C ARG A 46 -25.78 3.13 -11.80
N GLU A 47 -26.42 2.00 -12.11
CA GLU A 47 -27.78 1.68 -11.65
C GLU A 47 -27.87 1.61 -10.12
N ARG A 48 -26.77 1.22 -9.46
CA ARG A 48 -26.64 1.20 -7.99
C ARG A 48 -26.24 2.55 -7.37
N GLY A 49 -26.16 3.62 -8.17
CA GLY A 49 -25.86 4.97 -7.67
C GLY A 49 -24.38 5.29 -7.47
N PHE A 50 -23.46 4.44 -7.95
CA PHE A 50 -22.05 4.81 -7.99
C PHE A 50 -21.75 5.80 -9.11
N GLU A 51 -20.81 6.70 -8.85
CA GLU A 51 -20.49 7.84 -9.69
C GLU A 51 -19.04 7.83 -10.18
N LEU A 52 -18.12 7.26 -9.40
CA LEU A 52 -16.69 7.26 -9.71
C LEU A 52 -16.06 5.92 -9.37
N VAL A 53 -15.33 5.36 -10.32
CA VAL A 53 -14.49 4.18 -10.11
C VAL A 53 -13.02 4.61 -10.09
N GLN A 54 -12.26 4.12 -9.13
CA GLN A 54 -10.80 4.20 -9.10
C GLN A 54 -10.19 2.83 -9.33
N SER A 55 -9.03 2.79 -9.96
CA SER A 55 -8.18 1.61 -9.91
C SER A 55 -6.71 2.01 -9.90
N PHE A 56 -5.86 1.08 -9.51
CA PHE A 56 -4.43 1.26 -9.45
C PHE A 56 -3.72 0.20 -10.29
N ALA A 57 -2.69 0.60 -11.03
CA ALA A 57 -1.78 -0.33 -11.68
C ALA A 57 -0.44 -0.38 -10.94
N ASP A 58 -0.01 -1.57 -10.60
CA ASP A 58 1.30 -1.83 -10.01
C ASP A 58 2.38 -1.75 -11.10
N GLY A 59 3.31 -0.81 -10.95
CA GLY A 59 4.42 -0.61 -11.89
C GLY A 59 5.36 -1.80 -12.08
N ARG A 60 5.30 -2.81 -11.20
CA ARG A 60 5.98 -4.10 -11.39
C ARG A 60 5.33 -4.98 -12.45
N LEU A 61 4.06 -4.77 -12.76
CA LEU A 61 3.32 -5.57 -13.73
C LEU A 61 3.10 -4.80 -15.03
N GLY A 62 3.11 -3.47 -14.97
CA GLY A 62 3.01 -2.63 -16.14
C GLY A 62 2.51 -1.24 -15.79
N VAL A 63 2.16 -0.47 -16.81
CA VAL A 63 1.68 0.89 -16.63
C VAL A 63 0.16 0.97 -16.49
N GLY A 64 -0.57 -0.15 -16.57
CA GLY A 64 -2.03 -0.19 -16.49
C GLY A 64 -2.72 -0.24 -17.87
N THR A 65 -2.16 -0.98 -18.82
CA THR A 65 -2.67 -1.12 -20.20
C THR A 65 -4.15 -1.45 -20.25
N THR A 66 -4.63 -2.35 -19.39
CA THR A 66 -6.05 -2.72 -19.32
C THR A 66 -6.95 -1.52 -18.97
N TYR A 67 -6.49 -0.62 -18.09
CA TYR A 67 -7.25 0.57 -17.72
C TYR A 67 -7.25 1.61 -18.83
N GLN A 68 -6.12 1.77 -19.52
CA GLN A 68 -6.02 2.63 -20.70
C GLN A 68 -6.97 2.14 -21.81
N ALA A 69 -6.98 0.83 -22.08
CA ALA A 69 -7.90 0.21 -23.05
C ALA A 69 -9.38 0.30 -22.62
N ALA A 70 -9.66 0.29 -21.32
CA ALA A 70 -11.00 0.45 -20.77
C ALA A 70 -11.47 1.92 -20.63
N ASN A 71 -10.75 2.89 -21.22
CA ASN A 71 -11.04 4.32 -21.18
C ASN A 71 -11.02 4.95 -19.77
N PHE A 72 -10.19 4.44 -18.86
CA PHE A 72 -9.90 5.17 -17.63
C PHE A 72 -8.98 6.36 -17.94
N SER A 73 -9.23 7.51 -17.33
CA SER A 73 -8.31 8.65 -17.38
C SER A 73 -7.21 8.48 -16.34
N TYR A 74 -6.00 8.96 -16.64
CA TYR A 74 -4.82 8.83 -15.78
C TYR A 74 -4.57 10.09 -14.95
N TYR A 75 -4.23 9.91 -13.67
CA TYR A 75 -4.11 11.00 -12.69
C TYR A 75 -2.81 10.93 -11.87
N GLY A 76 -1.72 10.47 -12.50
CA GLY A 76 -0.41 10.41 -11.87
C GLY A 76 -0.16 9.10 -11.11
N PHE A 77 0.90 9.07 -10.30
CA PHE A 77 1.29 7.90 -9.54
C PHE A 77 1.70 8.29 -8.11
N SER A 78 1.61 7.33 -7.21
CA SER A 78 2.31 7.37 -5.92
C SER A 78 3.48 6.40 -5.93
N LYS A 79 4.54 6.71 -5.18
CA LYS A 79 5.61 5.75 -4.94
C LYS A 79 5.18 4.78 -3.84
N THR A 80 5.27 3.50 -4.13
CA THR A 80 4.96 2.42 -3.20
C THR A 80 6.25 1.69 -2.88
N LEU A 81 6.53 1.55 -1.59
CA LEU A 81 7.70 0.84 -1.10
C LEU A 81 7.39 -0.66 -0.93
N PHE A 82 8.31 -1.49 -1.40
CA PHE A 82 8.29 -2.93 -1.27
C PHE A 82 9.64 -3.42 -0.73
N GLN A 83 9.60 -4.58 -0.09
CA GLN A 83 10.80 -5.26 0.38
C GLN A 83 10.76 -6.71 -0.13
N LYS A 84 11.82 -7.15 -0.79
CA LYS A 84 11.96 -8.50 -1.34
C LYS A 84 12.95 -9.29 -0.51
N HIS A 85 12.56 -10.49 -0.09
CA HIS A 85 13.47 -11.42 0.56
C HIS A 85 14.55 -11.87 -0.44
N VAL A 86 15.82 -11.75 -0.06
CA VAL A 86 16.94 -11.99 -0.99
C VAL A 86 17.03 -13.45 -1.43
N GLU A 87 16.76 -14.41 -0.53
CA GLU A 87 16.80 -15.84 -0.83
C GLU A 87 15.52 -16.38 -1.47
N THR A 88 14.36 -16.19 -0.83
CA THR A 88 13.09 -16.78 -1.28
C THR A 88 12.44 -16.02 -2.44
N GLY A 89 12.83 -14.77 -2.67
CA GLY A 89 12.22 -13.88 -3.65
C GLY A 89 10.81 -13.38 -3.28
N GLU A 90 10.30 -13.71 -2.08
CA GLU A 90 8.98 -13.25 -1.62
C GLU A 90 8.97 -11.71 -1.47
N ILE A 91 7.89 -11.07 -1.93
CA ILE A 91 7.77 -9.60 -1.92
C ILE A 91 6.70 -9.14 -0.93
N TYR A 92 7.09 -8.21 -0.06
CA TYR A 92 6.26 -7.62 0.97
C TYR A 92 5.95 -6.16 0.66
N HIS A 93 4.67 -5.79 0.74
CA HIS A 93 4.25 -4.40 0.67
C HIS A 93 4.53 -3.69 2.00
N ASN A 94 4.96 -2.42 1.98
CA ASN A 94 5.34 -1.67 3.19
C ASN A 94 4.24 -1.58 4.26
N THR A 95 2.96 -1.66 3.87
CA THR A 95 1.85 -1.69 4.84
C THR A 95 1.97 -2.87 5.80
N GLN A 96 2.55 -4.00 5.40
CA GLN A 96 2.74 -5.15 6.29
C GLN A 96 3.72 -4.85 7.43
N PHE A 97 4.67 -3.94 7.23
CA PHE A 97 5.65 -3.52 8.23
C PHE A 97 5.10 -2.49 9.21
N THR A 98 3.94 -1.89 8.91
CA THR A 98 3.32 -0.82 9.71
C THR A 98 1.93 -1.19 10.23
N ASN A 99 1.36 -2.31 9.79
CA ASN A 99 0.01 -2.75 10.12
C ASN A 99 -0.06 -3.39 11.52
N THR A 100 -0.31 -2.56 12.51
CA THR A 100 -0.48 -2.98 13.91
C THR A 100 -1.70 -3.87 14.16
N ALA A 101 -2.65 -3.94 13.23
CA ALA A 101 -3.79 -4.86 13.35
C ALA A 101 -3.38 -6.32 13.09
N ASN A 102 -2.21 -6.55 12.48
CA ASN A 102 -1.57 -7.86 12.39
C ASN A 102 -0.21 -7.83 13.11
N PRO A 103 -0.20 -7.90 14.45
CA PRO A 103 1.02 -7.65 15.23
C PRO A 103 2.12 -8.67 14.97
N ARG A 104 1.78 -9.97 14.88
CA ARG A 104 2.77 -11.02 14.56
C ARG A 104 3.39 -10.83 13.18
N GLY A 105 2.56 -10.52 12.18
CA GLY A 105 3.05 -10.22 10.83
C GLY A 105 3.95 -8.98 10.82
N MET A 106 3.55 -7.90 11.51
CA MET A 106 4.36 -6.69 11.61
C MET A 106 5.71 -6.96 12.29
N ILE A 107 5.73 -7.69 13.41
CA ILE A 107 6.98 -8.07 14.10
C ILE A 107 7.89 -8.84 13.15
N TRP A 108 7.39 -9.94 12.59
CA TRP A 108 8.17 -10.84 11.73
C TRP A 108 8.78 -10.11 10.53
N ARG A 109 8.00 -9.25 9.86
CA ARG A 109 8.52 -8.49 8.71
C ARG A 109 9.62 -7.51 9.11
N ASN A 110 9.50 -6.85 10.26
CA ASN A 110 10.54 -5.95 10.75
C ASN A 110 11.78 -6.71 11.27
N VAL A 111 11.63 -7.93 11.79
CA VAL A 111 12.76 -8.81 12.14
C VAL A 111 13.57 -9.16 10.90
N LEU A 112 12.91 -9.65 9.83
CA LEU A 112 13.57 -9.91 8.56
C LEU A 112 14.33 -8.69 8.02
N HIS A 113 13.76 -7.49 8.19
CA HIS A 113 14.46 -6.25 7.82
C HIS A 113 15.70 -6.02 8.69
N ALA A 114 15.56 -6.12 10.02
CA ALA A 114 16.64 -5.91 10.99
C ALA A 114 17.81 -6.89 10.82
N GLU A 115 17.51 -8.12 10.38
CA GLU A 115 18.50 -9.15 10.05
C GLU A 115 19.21 -8.91 8.71
N GLY A 116 18.74 -7.95 7.91
CA GLY A 116 19.37 -7.60 6.64
C GLY A 116 19.06 -8.55 5.48
N VAL A 117 18.03 -9.41 5.61
CA VAL A 117 17.65 -10.38 4.56
C VAL A 117 16.66 -9.81 3.54
N LEU A 118 16.34 -8.51 3.62
CA LEU A 118 15.39 -7.83 2.75
C LEU A 118 16.07 -6.76 1.89
N GLN A 119 15.83 -6.83 0.58
CA GLN A 119 16.18 -5.78 -0.37
C GLN A 119 15.00 -4.83 -0.57
N THR A 120 15.21 -3.53 -0.38
CA THR A 120 14.14 -2.53 -0.51
C THR A 120 14.13 -1.90 -1.90
N PHE A 121 12.94 -1.73 -2.47
CA PHE A 121 12.76 -1.04 -3.74
C PHE A 121 11.43 -0.29 -3.76
N GLU A 122 11.35 0.75 -4.59
CA GLU A 122 10.11 1.47 -4.84
C GLU A 122 9.58 1.24 -6.25
N VAL A 123 8.26 1.38 -6.37
CA VAL A 123 7.53 1.20 -7.62
C VAL A 123 6.52 2.33 -7.77
N ARG A 124 6.29 2.76 -9.00
CA ARG A 124 5.18 3.68 -9.32
C ARG A 124 3.85 2.91 -9.34
N THR A 125 2.95 3.28 -8.44
CA THR A 125 1.56 2.82 -8.45
C THR A 125 0.71 3.86 -9.16
N TYR A 126 0.28 3.54 -10.37
CA TYR A 126 -0.42 4.46 -11.27
C TYR A 126 -1.90 4.56 -10.91
N ARG A 127 -2.44 5.77 -10.85
CA ARG A 127 -3.84 6.04 -10.49
C ARG A 127 -4.68 6.29 -11.73
N TYR A 128 -5.77 5.53 -11.83
CA TYR A 128 -6.75 5.61 -12.91
C TYR A 128 -8.13 5.91 -12.33
N LEU A 129 -8.87 6.83 -12.95
CA LEU A 129 -10.26 7.11 -12.59
C LEU A 129 -11.18 6.95 -13.80
N TYR A 130 -12.37 6.40 -13.55
CA TYR A 130 -13.43 6.27 -14.53
C TYR A 130 -14.72 6.91 -13.97
N PRO A 131 -15.12 8.10 -14.45
CA PRO A 131 -16.38 8.71 -14.05
C PRO A 131 -17.56 7.99 -14.73
N LEU A 132 -18.51 7.50 -13.94
CA LEU A 132 -19.73 6.84 -14.41
C LEU A 132 -20.79 7.85 -14.87
N CYS A 133 -20.65 9.13 -14.51
CA CYS A 133 -21.52 10.22 -14.94
C CYS A 133 -20.73 11.51 -15.22
N LYS A 134 -21.31 12.43 -16.00
CA LYS A 134 -20.66 13.72 -16.36
C LYS A 134 -20.37 14.59 -15.13
N ARG A 135 -21.22 14.53 -14.10
CA ARG A 135 -21.04 15.26 -12.83
C ARG A 135 -19.77 14.80 -12.12
N ALA A 136 -19.58 13.49 -11.97
CA ALA A 136 -18.39 12.94 -11.34
C ALA A 136 -17.11 13.39 -12.03
N LYS A 137 -17.09 13.43 -13.37
CA LYS A 137 -15.93 13.93 -14.13
C LYS A 137 -15.56 15.37 -13.75
N LYS A 138 -16.56 16.26 -13.60
CA LYS A 138 -16.34 17.66 -13.20
C LYS A 138 -15.89 17.81 -11.74
N ASN A 139 -16.23 16.84 -10.89
CA ASN A 139 -15.92 16.86 -9.47
C ASN A 139 -14.50 16.36 -9.14
N ILE A 140 -13.79 15.74 -10.08
CA ILE A 140 -12.41 15.28 -9.88
C ILE A 140 -11.50 16.50 -9.65
N LYS A 141 -10.78 16.50 -8.52
CA LYS A 141 -9.85 17.58 -8.13
C LYS A 141 -8.47 17.42 -8.77
N LEU A 142 -8.11 16.19 -9.11
CA LEU A 142 -6.82 15.87 -9.69
C LEU A 142 -6.74 16.31 -11.15
N LYS A 143 -5.57 16.78 -11.57
CA LYS A 143 -5.30 17.09 -12.97
C LYS A 143 -5.10 15.78 -13.75
N GLU A 144 -5.86 15.63 -14.83
CA GLU A 144 -5.66 14.53 -15.79
C GLU A 144 -4.31 14.69 -16.49
N LEU A 145 -3.58 13.58 -16.63
CA LEU A 145 -2.25 13.52 -17.23
C LEU A 145 -2.25 12.56 -18.42
N PRO A 146 -1.34 12.76 -19.40
CA PRO A 146 -1.19 11.80 -20.50
C PRO A 146 -0.78 10.44 -19.97
N TYR A 147 -1.20 9.37 -20.65
CA TYR A 147 -0.85 8.02 -20.24
C TYR A 147 0.66 7.80 -20.17
N PRO A 148 1.14 7.10 -19.13
CA PRO A 148 2.54 6.69 -19.04
C PRO A 148 2.89 5.76 -20.21
N LYS A 149 3.94 6.12 -20.97
CA LYS A 149 4.41 5.34 -22.13
C LYS A 149 5.40 4.24 -21.75
N GLU A 150 6.20 4.48 -20.72
CA GLU A 150 7.30 3.59 -20.35
C GLU A 150 7.13 3.02 -18.94
N ARG A 151 7.51 1.77 -18.82
CA ARG A 151 7.57 1.07 -17.53
C ARG A 151 8.92 1.36 -16.88
N VAL A 152 8.89 2.13 -15.80
CA VAL A 152 10.08 2.35 -14.95
C VAL A 152 10.46 1.08 -14.17
N GLY A 153 9.48 0.27 -13.77
CA GLY A 153 9.73 -0.98 -13.04
C GLY A 153 10.13 -0.77 -11.58
N GLU A 154 10.98 -1.66 -11.08
CA GLU A 154 11.48 -1.68 -9.70
C GLU A 154 12.71 -0.79 -9.59
N GLN A 155 12.69 0.17 -8.65
CA GLN A 155 13.81 1.06 -8.39
C GLN A 155 14.41 0.74 -7.04
N LEU A 156 15.64 0.18 -7.04
CA LEU A 156 16.33 -0.22 -5.82
C LEU A 156 16.59 0.98 -4.90
N ILE A 157 16.43 0.78 -3.60
CA ILE A 157 16.84 1.71 -2.55
C ILE A 157 17.87 0.99 -1.68
N ALA A 158 19.15 1.25 -1.96
CA ALA A 158 20.26 0.54 -1.32
C ALA A 158 20.31 0.75 0.20
N ASP A 159 20.16 2.01 0.65
CA ASP A 159 20.33 2.39 2.05
C ASP A 159 19.00 2.76 2.71
N TYR A 160 17.97 1.93 2.50
CA TYR A 160 16.67 2.19 3.10
C TYR A 160 16.71 2.02 4.62
N VAL A 161 16.41 3.10 5.34
CA VAL A 161 16.23 3.08 6.79
C VAL A 161 14.74 3.23 7.13
N PRO A 162 14.11 2.26 7.81
CA PRO A 162 12.73 2.38 8.23
C PRO A 162 12.54 3.51 9.26
N PRO A 163 11.34 4.11 9.36
CA PRO A 163 11.06 5.08 10.41
C PRO A 163 11.28 4.48 11.81
N LEU A 164 11.98 5.19 12.70
CA LEU A 164 12.27 4.72 14.07
C LEU A 164 11.01 4.26 14.81
N ALA A 165 9.92 5.02 14.67
CA ALA A 165 8.63 4.69 15.28
C ALA A 165 8.03 3.36 14.78
N GLN A 166 8.37 2.90 13.57
CA GLN A 166 7.95 1.61 13.05
C GLN A 166 8.66 0.47 13.80
N ILE A 167 9.98 0.54 13.89
CA ILE A 167 10.81 -0.46 14.57
C ILE A 167 10.48 -0.49 16.07
N ALA A 168 10.43 0.67 16.72
CA ALA A 168 10.07 0.78 18.13
C ALA A 168 8.68 0.20 18.43
N ARG A 169 7.72 0.36 17.51
CA ARG A 169 6.38 -0.23 17.65
C ARG A 169 6.42 -1.74 17.47
N ALA A 170 7.21 -2.26 16.54
CA ALA A 170 7.40 -3.71 16.40
C ALA A 170 8.04 -4.30 17.66
N ALA A 171 9.05 -3.65 18.23
CA ALA A 171 9.68 -4.07 19.49
C ALA A 171 8.69 -4.06 20.66
N ALA A 172 7.87 -3.01 20.78
CA ALA A 172 6.83 -2.92 21.80
C ALA A 172 5.78 -4.03 21.66
N LEU A 173 5.37 -4.36 20.43
CA LEU A 173 4.45 -5.48 20.15
C LEU A 173 5.09 -6.84 20.49
N ALA A 174 6.37 -7.04 20.15
CA ALA A 174 7.10 -8.26 20.47
C ALA A 174 7.19 -8.47 21.99
N ASN A 175 7.45 -7.39 22.74
CA ASN A 175 7.45 -7.42 24.20
C ASN A 175 6.05 -7.77 24.77
N ALA A 176 4.99 -7.13 24.27
CA ALA A 176 3.62 -7.40 24.70
C ALA A 176 3.20 -8.86 24.43
N LEU A 177 3.64 -9.43 23.30
CA LEU A 177 3.39 -10.81 22.92
C LEU A 177 4.38 -11.82 23.52
N LYS A 178 5.29 -11.38 24.40
CA LYS A 178 6.33 -12.22 25.03
C LYS A 178 7.24 -12.95 24.02
N GLN A 179 7.50 -12.33 22.88
CA GLN A 179 8.46 -12.83 21.88
C GLN A 179 9.85 -12.25 22.18
N CYS A 180 10.55 -12.83 23.17
CA CYS A 180 11.83 -12.30 23.66
C CYS A 180 12.89 -12.19 22.56
N GLU A 181 13.09 -13.24 21.76
CA GLU A 181 14.07 -13.25 20.66
C GLU A 181 13.81 -12.14 19.64
N ASN A 182 12.58 -12.06 19.11
CA ASN A 182 12.21 -11.00 18.17
C ASN A 182 12.32 -9.60 18.78
N ARG A 183 11.99 -9.45 20.08
CA ARG A 183 12.14 -8.19 20.80
C ARG A 183 13.61 -7.77 20.82
N ASP A 184 14.51 -8.69 21.13
CA ASP A 184 15.94 -8.42 21.27
C ASP A 184 16.57 -8.03 19.93
N ILE A 185 16.25 -8.76 18.85
CA ILE A 185 16.67 -8.41 17.48
C ILE A 185 16.22 -6.99 17.10
N LEU A 186 14.94 -6.67 17.35
CA LEU A 186 14.39 -5.35 17.02
C LEU A 186 14.95 -4.25 17.92
N TYR A 187 15.27 -4.57 19.17
CA TYR A 187 15.87 -3.64 20.12
C TYR A 187 17.31 -3.29 19.74
N ASP A 188 18.13 -4.29 19.46
CA ASP A 188 19.51 -4.12 19.01
C ASP A 188 19.57 -3.31 17.70
N TYR A 189 18.68 -3.61 16.76
CA TYR A 189 18.56 -2.83 15.53
C TYR A 189 18.13 -1.38 15.82
N LEU A 190 17.20 -1.15 16.74
CA LEU A 190 16.80 0.20 17.12
C LEU A 190 17.95 0.98 17.78
N ILE A 191 18.75 0.36 18.66
CA ILE A 191 19.95 0.97 19.25
C ILE A 191 20.93 1.38 18.15
N LYS A 192 21.16 0.52 17.15
CA LYS A 192 22.03 0.84 15.99
C LYS A 192 21.52 2.09 15.26
N LEU A 193 20.19 2.24 15.10
CA LEU A 193 19.60 3.40 14.42
C LEU A 193 19.61 4.68 15.27
N THR A 194 19.44 4.59 16.59
CA THR A 194 19.41 5.76 17.49
C THR A 194 20.80 6.15 18.04
N GLY A 195 21.77 5.26 17.92
CA GLY A 195 23.13 5.39 18.45
C GLY A 195 23.26 5.19 19.96
N ASN A 196 22.15 4.99 20.70
CA ASN A 196 22.18 4.74 22.15
C ASN A 196 20.87 4.13 22.68
N GLU A 197 20.99 3.40 23.80
CA GLU A 197 19.88 2.72 24.48
C GLU A 197 18.84 3.68 25.06
N LYS A 198 19.28 4.82 25.61
CA LYS A 198 18.39 5.80 26.25
C LYS A 198 17.34 6.30 25.26
N GLU A 199 17.76 6.61 24.04
CA GLU A 199 16.88 7.04 22.97
C GLU A 199 15.98 5.91 22.47
N ALA A 200 16.53 4.71 22.26
CA ALA A 200 15.75 3.54 21.84
C ALA A 200 14.60 3.24 22.84
N ASN A 201 14.91 3.24 24.14
CA ASN A 201 13.94 3.04 25.22
C ASN A 201 12.87 4.14 25.23
N ARG A 202 13.26 5.41 24.98
CA ARG A 202 12.31 6.53 24.87
C ARG A 202 11.32 6.29 23.73
N THR A 203 11.81 5.96 22.53
CA THR A 203 10.95 5.73 21.36
C THR A 203 10.01 4.55 21.57
N ILE A 204 10.47 3.45 22.18
CA ILE A 204 9.62 2.30 22.51
C ILE A 204 8.51 2.70 23.48
N LYS A 205 8.86 3.44 24.54
CA LYS A 205 7.89 3.90 25.55
C LYS A 205 6.80 4.79 24.94
N GLU A 206 7.14 5.60 23.94
CA GLU A 206 6.15 6.39 23.20
C GLU A 206 5.20 5.50 22.39
N GLN A 207 5.70 4.43 21.77
CA GLN A 207 4.87 3.51 20.98
C GLN A 207 4.01 2.58 21.83
N GLN A 208 4.33 2.38 23.12
CA GLN A 208 3.48 1.62 24.04
C GLN A 208 2.09 2.25 24.23
N LYS A 209 1.97 3.57 24.08
CA LYS A 209 0.69 4.31 24.13
C LYS A 209 -0.19 4.11 22.88
N ASN A 210 0.29 3.34 21.90
CA ASN A 210 -0.50 3.03 20.72
C ASN A 210 -1.64 2.10 21.13
N LYS A 211 -2.88 2.46 20.78
CA LYS A 211 -4.10 1.69 21.13
C LYS A 211 -4.03 0.19 20.84
N TRP A 212 -3.27 -0.24 19.83
CA TRP A 212 -3.14 -1.66 19.48
C TRP A 212 -2.12 -2.39 20.35
N VAL A 213 -1.08 -1.68 20.81
CA VAL A 213 -0.10 -2.20 21.76
C VAL A 213 -0.74 -2.28 23.15
N GLU A 214 -1.42 -1.21 23.59
CA GLU A 214 -2.11 -1.17 24.89
C GLU A 214 -3.10 -2.32 25.05
N LYS A 215 -3.87 -2.63 24.00
CA LYS A 215 -4.82 -3.76 23.97
C LYS A 215 -4.19 -5.13 24.19
N LEU A 216 -2.90 -5.31 23.90
CA LEU A 216 -2.19 -6.57 24.09
C LEU A 216 -1.50 -6.65 25.46
N CYS A 217 -1.32 -5.50 26.13
CA CYS A 217 -0.72 -5.39 27.46
C CYS A 217 -1.75 -5.42 28.59
N ALA A 218 -3.04 -5.21 28.27
CA ALA A 218 -4.17 -5.33 29.20
C ALA A 218 -4.59 -6.81 29.35
#